data_AF-A0A1M7M2N6-F1
#
_entry.id   AF-A0A1M7M2N6-F1
#
_cell.length_a   1.000
_cell.length_b   1.000
_cell.length_c   1.000
_cell.angle_alpha   90.00
_cell.angle_beta   90.00
_cell.angle_gamma   90.00
#
_symmetry.space_group_name_H-M   'P 1'
#
loop_
_entity.id
_entity.type
_entity.pdbx_description
1 polymer ?
#
loop_
_entity_poly.entity_id
_entity_poly.type
_entity_poly.pdbx_seq_one_letter_code
_entity_poly.pdbx_strand_id
1 'polypeptide(L)'
;MLIDHAHSSPTLGWDFLEFTFYMGKKLTIYMIDGTEYGPRLGEIGNWVGKALYAQRASLTKIINREEFNNPGIYCLKGDPSSESYEEKIYIGEAENVGNRIKQHLVDSKKDFKEIIFFTSKDELLTKTQIKYLESRLIVMAIKAKTAEIENGNSPSLPRLHEADISDMEYFLEGVLAQLCLLLLPGVPPGEENFSFSFHWWLSPTLADLQI
;
A
#
# COMPACT_ATOMS: atom_id res chain seq x y z
N MET A 1 -45.81 -11.55 -58.77
CA MET A 1 -46.13 -12.39 -57.60
C MET A 1 -44.93 -12.29 -56.66
N LEU A 2 -45.16 -12.08 -55.36
CA LEU A 2 -44.11 -11.87 -54.34
C LEU A 2 -43.50 -13.20 -53.85
N ILE A 3 -42.52 -13.11 -52.92
CA ILE A 3 -41.92 -14.16 -52.08
C ILE A 3 -40.75 -14.95 -52.74
N ASP A 4 -39.49 -14.98 -52.23
CA ASP A 4 -38.88 -14.09 -51.20
C ASP A 4 -37.32 -14.07 -51.15
N HIS A 5 -36.81 -13.34 -50.15
CA HIS A 5 -35.46 -13.16 -49.59
C HIS A 5 -34.53 -14.38 -49.41
N ALA A 6 -33.25 -14.17 -49.74
CA ALA A 6 -32.08 -14.62 -48.96
C ALA A 6 -30.79 -13.87 -49.38
N HIS A 7 -30.62 -12.61 -48.95
CA HIS A 7 -29.29 -11.99 -48.91
C HIS A 7 -28.63 -12.36 -47.58
N SER A 8 -27.73 -13.35 -47.61
CA SER A 8 -26.86 -13.68 -46.49
C SER A 8 -25.81 -12.60 -46.31
N SER A 9 -26.19 -11.50 -45.67
CA SER A 9 -25.24 -10.52 -45.16
C SER A 9 -24.30 -11.22 -44.17
N PRO A 10 -22.97 -11.14 -44.31
CA PRO A 10 -22.08 -11.54 -43.24
C PRO A 10 -22.34 -10.59 -42.08
N THR A 11 -22.98 -11.09 -41.02
CA THR A 11 -22.97 -10.40 -39.74
C THR A 11 -21.51 -10.26 -39.34
N LEU A 12 -20.98 -9.03 -39.41
CA LEU A 12 -19.75 -8.68 -38.74
C LEU A 12 -19.97 -8.95 -37.25
N GLY A 13 -19.55 -10.14 -36.82
CA GLY A 13 -19.40 -10.45 -35.42
C GLY A 13 -18.42 -9.44 -34.87
N TRP A 14 -18.94 -8.49 -34.11
CA TRP A 14 -18.11 -7.63 -33.27
C TRP A 14 -17.63 -8.49 -32.11
N ASP A 15 -16.72 -9.40 -32.41
CA ASP A 15 -15.78 -9.97 -31.45
C ASP A 15 -14.87 -8.81 -31.00
N PHE A 16 -15.44 -7.93 -30.18
CA PHE A 16 -14.70 -7.14 -29.23
C PHE A 16 -14.06 -8.14 -28.27
N LEU A 17 -12.94 -8.70 -28.72
CA LEU A 17 -11.92 -9.25 -27.86
C LEU A 17 -11.75 -8.26 -26.72
N GLU A 18 -12.01 -8.71 -25.49
CA GLU A 18 -11.64 -8.00 -24.29
C GLU A 18 -10.11 -7.97 -24.21
N PHE A 19 -9.51 -7.10 -25.04
CA PHE A 19 -8.26 -6.46 -24.70
C PHE A 19 -8.55 -5.58 -23.48
N THR A 20 -8.48 -6.23 -22.31
CA THR A 20 -8.10 -5.58 -21.08
C THR A 20 -6.75 -4.94 -21.33
N PHE A 21 -6.78 -3.69 -21.80
CA PHE A 21 -5.59 -2.87 -21.93
C PHE A 21 -4.99 -2.75 -20.53
N TYR A 22 -3.90 -3.48 -20.29
CA TYR A 22 -3.11 -3.34 -19.08
C TYR A 22 -2.55 -1.92 -19.01
N MET A 23 -3.31 -1.03 -18.37
CA MET A 23 -2.98 0.38 -18.17
C MET A 23 -1.75 0.48 -17.25
N GLY A 24 -0.59 0.71 -17.85
CA GLY A 24 0.66 0.88 -17.11
C GLY A 24 0.58 2.07 -16.14
N LYS A 25 0.87 1.83 -14.86
CA LYS A 25 0.96 2.87 -13.82
C LYS A 25 2.41 3.38 -13.74
N LYS A 26 2.65 4.68 -13.91
CA LYS A 26 3.99 5.29 -13.69
C LYS A 26 4.23 5.46 -12.19
N LEU A 27 5.19 4.73 -11.62
CA LEU A 27 5.74 5.04 -10.30
C LEU A 27 6.88 6.05 -10.45
N THR A 28 6.90 7.06 -9.58
CA THR A 28 8.03 7.97 -9.37
C THR A 28 8.56 7.74 -7.96
N ILE A 29 9.86 7.50 -7.83
CA ILE A 29 10.54 7.38 -6.53
C ILE A 29 11.54 8.53 -6.40
N TYR A 30 11.44 9.29 -5.32
CA TYR A 30 12.38 10.35 -4.96
C TYR A 30 13.18 9.94 -3.72
N MET A 31 14.50 9.81 -3.87
CA MET A 31 15.42 9.51 -2.77
C MET A 31 15.70 10.79 -1.99
N ILE A 32 15.19 10.89 -0.76
CA ILE A 32 15.13 12.15 0.00
C ILE A 32 16.53 12.64 0.41
N ASP A 33 17.47 11.73 0.66
CA ASP A 33 18.88 12.03 0.96
C ASP A 33 19.84 11.66 -0.19
N GLY A 34 19.30 11.29 -1.36
CA GLY A 34 20.07 10.87 -2.53
C GLY A 34 20.67 9.46 -2.45
N THR A 35 20.42 8.69 -1.38
CA THR A 35 20.95 7.33 -1.21
C THR A 35 19.89 6.26 -1.53
N GLU A 36 20.34 5.11 -2.03
CA GLU A 36 19.47 4.00 -2.44
C GLU A 36 18.77 3.29 -1.27
N TYR A 37 19.37 3.30 -0.07
CA TYR A 37 18.80 2.75 1.18
C TYR A 37 18.15 3.80 2.10
N GLY A 38 18.26 5.09 1.75
CA GLY A 38 17.74 6.19 2.54
C GLY A 38 16.22 6.31 2.50
N PRO A 39 15.66 7.36 3.10
CA PRO A 39 14.23 7.62 3.01
C PRO A 39 13.79 7.91 1.57
N ARG A 40 12.66 7.32 1.17
CA ARG A 40 12.14 7.37 -0.21
C ARG A 40 10.71 7.87 -0.20
N LEU A 41 10.39 8.79 -1.11
CA LEU A 41 9.04 9.24 -1.40
C LEU A 41 8.54 8.55 -2.67
N GLY A 42 7.37 7.91 -2.60
CA GLY A 42 6.73 7.23 -3.73
C GLY A 42 5.46 7.94 -4.17
N GLU A 43 5.28 8.04 -5.49
CA GLU A 43 4.06 8.57 -6.10
C GLU A 43 3.68 7.79 -7.37
N ILE A 44 2.41 7.40 -7.48
CA ILE A 44 1.84 6.85 -8.71
C ILE A 44 1.19 7.98 -9.52
N GLY A 45 1.43 8.00 -10.83
CA GLY A 45 0.78 8.95 -11.76
C GLY A 45 -0.73 8.76 -11.80
N ASN A 46 -1.47 9.88 -11.78
CA ASN A 46 -2.95 9.94 -11.67
C ASN A 46 -3.53 9.40 -10.35
N TRP A 47 -2.70 9.07 -9.36
CA TRP A 47 -3.13 8.69 -8.01
C TRP A 47 -2.84 9.83 -7.03
N VAL A 48 -3.84 10.17 -6.21
CA VAL A 48 -3.79 11.30 -5.26
C VAL A 48 -2.95 11.03 -4.01
N GLY A 49 -2.62 9.76 -3.75
CA GLY A 49 -1.82 9.39 -2.60
C GLY A 49 -0.31 9.60 -2.81
N LYS A 50 0.42 9.62 -1.68
CA LYS A 50 1.87 9.73 -1.58
C LYS A 50 2.35 8.78 -0.49
N ALA A 51 3.35 7.96 -0.82
CA ALA A 51 4.01 7.07 0.14
C ALA A 51 5.32 7.68 0.63
N LEU A 52 5.66 7.47 1.90
CA LEU A 52 7.01 7.72 2.43
C LEU A 52 7.50 6.48 3.16
N TYR A 53 8.63 5.94 2.71
CA TYR A 53 9.37 4.87 3.37
C TYR A 53 10.62 5.42 4.06
N ALA A 54 10.95 4.92 5.25
CA ALA A 54 12.21 5.20 5.94
C ALA A 54 12.60 4.10 6.93
N GLN A 55 13.91 3.90 7.11
CA GLN A 55 14.46 3.21 8.28
C GLN A 55 14.26 4.07 9.54
N ARG A 56 14.04 3.45 10.71
CA ARG A 56 13.85 4.13 12.00
C ARG A 56 14.99 5.11 12.32
N ALA A 57 16.23 4.72 12.06
CA ALA A 57 17.42 5.54 12.30
C ALA A 57 17.43 6.85 11.47
N SER A 58 16.76 6.88 10.33
CA SER A 58 16.69 8.05 9.43
C SER A 58 15.51 8.97 9.71
N LEU A 59 14.52 8.55 10.52
CA LEU A 59 13.33 9.34 10.80
C LEU A 59 13.63 10.72 11.40
N THR A 60 14.60 10.82 12.32
CA THR A 60 14.98 12.09 12.97
C THR A 60 15.42 13.16 11.98
N LYS A 61 15.94 12.78 10.80
CA LYS A 61 16.37 13.69 9.73
C LYS A 61 15.19 14.25 8.91
N ILE A 62 14.07 13.53 8.85
CA ILE A 62 12.96 13.80 7.93
C ILE A 62 11.63 14.13 8.62
N ILE A 63 11.50 13.90 9.93
CA ILE A 63 10.26 14.04 10.72
C ILE A 63 9.61 15.45 10.67
N ASN A 64 10.34 16.45 10.16
CA ASN A 64 9.89 17.83 10.01
C ASN A 64 9.36 18.15 8.59
N ARG A 65 9.37 17.19 7.66
CA ARG A 65 8.77 17.38 6.33
C ARG A 65 7.25 17.47 6.41
N GLU A 66 6.65 18.15 5.43
CA GLU A 66 5.21 18.39 5.36
C GLU A 66 4.37 17.10 5.37
N GLU A 67 4.83 16.01 4.77
CA GLU A 67 4.07 14.75 4.70
C GLU A 67 3.74 14.17 6.09
N PHE A 68 4.60 14.43 7.08
CA PHE A 68 4.37 14.00 8.46
C PHE A 68 3.28 14.82 9.17
N ASN A 69 2.89 15.98 8.65
CA ASN A 69 1.85 16.79 9.27
C ASN A 69 0.43 16.35 8.88
N ASN A 70 0.30 15.52 7.85
CA ASN A 70 -0.98 15.12 7.27
C ASN A 70 -1.59 13.90 7.97
N PRO A 71 -2.91 13.68 7.80
CA PRO A 71 -3.55 12.41 8.11
C PRO A 71 -3.04 11.28 7.23
N GLY A 72 -3.08 10.05 7.73
CA GLY A 72 -2.70 8.89 6.95
C GLY A 72 -2.76 7.57 7.71
N ILE A 73 -2.29 6.54 7.03
CA ILE A 73 -2.09 5.19 7.53
C ILE A 73 -0.62 4.83 7.44
N TYR A 74 -0.12 3.99 8.35
CA TYR A 74 1.28 3.58 8.41
C TYR A 74 1.42 2.11 8.80
N CYS A 75 2.50 1.49 8.32
CA CYS A 75 2.96 0.18 8.71
C CYS A 75 4.34 0.34 9.34
N LEU A 76 4.50 -0.12 10.59
CA LEU A 76 5.80 -0.31 11.25
C LEU A 76 6.20 -1.77 11.08
N LYS A 77 7.43 -2.02 10.64
CA LYS A 77 8.01 -3.34 10.50
C LYS A 77 9.14 -3.53 11.52
N GLY A 78 9.15 -4.66 12.21
CA GLY A 78 10.15 -5.02 13.21
C GLY A 78 10.33 -6.53 13.31
N ASP A 79 11.09 -6.96 14.31
CA ASP A 79 11.37 -8.39 14.50
C ASP A 79 10.14 -9.15 15.03
N PRO A 80 9.94 -10.41 14.59
CA PRO A 80 8.85 -11.26 15.04
C PRO A 80 9.06 -11.69 16.50
N SER A 81 7.97 -11.97 17.22
CA SER A 81 8.05 -12.59 18.55
C SER A 81 8.12 -14.12 18.49
N SER A 82 7.86 -14.70 17.31
CA SER A 82 7.85 -16.14 17.04
C SER A 82 8.68 -16.49 15.79
N GLU A 83 9.32 -17.66 15.79
CA GLU A 83 10.06 -18.20 14.64
C GLU A 83 9.14 -18.63 13.46
N SER A 84 7.83 -18.42 13.58
CA SER A 84 6.83 -18.78 12.54
C SER A 84 6.70 -17.73 11.43
N TYR A 85 7.31 -16.55 11.60
CA TYR A 85 7.31 -15.46 10.64
C TYR A 85 8.72 -14.87 10.54
N GLU A 86 9.08 -14.29 9.39
CA GLU A 86 10.35 -13.57 9.24
C GLU A 86 10.29 -12.15 9.84
N GLU A 87 9.08 -11.59 10.01
CA GLU A 87 8.88 -10.22 10.49
C GLU A 87 7.51 -9.99 11.15
N LYS A 88 7.43 -8.90 11.92
CA LYS A 88 6.21 -8.41 12.58
C LYS A 88 5.81 -7.03 12.05
N ILE A 89 4.53 -6.88 11.75
CA ILE A 89 3.92 -5.64 11.28
C ILE A 89 2.93 -5.10 12.31
N TYR A 90 3.05 -3.80 12.61
CA TYR A 90 2.00 -3.02 13.27
C TYR A 90 1.41 -2.04 12.25
N ILE A 91 0.08 -2.04 12.08
CA ILE A 91 -0.65 -1.17 11.16
C ILE A 91 -1.40 -0.13 11.98
N GLY A 92 -1.37 1.15 11.59
CA GLY A 92 -2.07 2.19 12.34
C GLY A 92 -2.57 3.35 11.49
N GLU A 93 -3.61 4.04 11.97
CA GLU A 93 -4.01 5.38 11.51
C GLU A 93 -3.46 6.51 12.39
N ALA A 94 -3.38 7.72 11.82
CA ALA A 94 -3.30 8.96 12.58
C ALA A 94 -3.82 10.16 11.77
N GLU A 95 -4.52 11.10 12.43
CA GLU A 95 -4.83 12.44 11.89
C GLU A 95 -3.58 13.34 11.72
N ASN A 96 -2.47 12.97 12.36
CA ASN A 96 -1.15 13.56 12.13
C ASN A 96 -0.10 12.46 12.33
N VAL A 97 0.44 11.95 11.21
CA VAL A 97 1.32 10.78 11.19
C VAL A 97 2.63 11.03 11.96
N GLY A 98 3.22 12.23 11.86
CA GLY A 98 4.45 12.61 12.54
C GLY A 98 4.36 12.59 14.06
N ASN A 99 3.26 13.10 14.62
CA ASN A 99 3.02 13.04 16.07
C ASN A 99 2.88 11.58 16.55
N ARG A 100 2.22 10.73 15.76
CA ARG A 100 2.07 9.30 16.10
C ARG A 100 3.39 8.54 16.00
N ILE A 101 4.21 8.82 14.99
CA ILE A 101 5.56 8.25 14.85
C ILE A 101 6.46 8.70 16.01
N LYS A 102 6.41 9.97 16.41
CA LYS A 102 7.16 10.47 17.59
C LYS A 102 6.80 9.71 18.86
N GLN A 103 5.54 9.33 19.05
CA GLN A 103 5.11 8.47 20.17
C GLN A 103 5.74 7.07 20.09
N HIS A 104 5.67 6.40 18.94
CA HIS A 104 6.31 5.08 18.75
C HIS A 104 7.84 5.12 18.85
N LEU A 105 8.47 6.24 18.50
CA LEU A 105 9.93 6.41 18.62
C LEU A 105 10.41 6.44 20.09
N VAL A 106 9.59 6.93 21.02
CA VAL A 106 9.92 7.04 22.46
C VAL A 106 9.35 5.89 23.31
N ASP A 107 8.41 5.11 22.80
CA ASP A 107 7.88 3.93 23.48
C ASP A 107 8.89 2.77 23.43
N SER A 108 9.47 2.42 24.57
CA SER A 108 10.43 1.32 24.70
C SER A 108 9.85 -0.07 24.45
N LYS A 109 8.52 -0.21 24.37
CA LYS A 109 7.85 -1.45 23.97
C LYS A 109 7.66 -1.57 22.45
N LYS A 110 7.84 -0.47 21.72
CA LYS A 110 7.67 -0.40 20.27
C LYS A 110 9.03 -0.46 19.59
N ASP A 111 9.56 -1.66 19.44
CA ASP A 111 10.74 -1.88 18.60
C ASP A 111 10.34 -2.16 17.14
N PHE A 112 10.84 -1.33 16.25
CA PHE A 112 10.57 -1.38 14.81
C PHE A 112 11.81 -0.87 14.07
N LYS A 113 12.13 -1.49 12.93
CA LYS A 113 13.30 -1.21 12.10
C LYS A 113 12.96 -0.26 10.96
N GLU A 114 11.78 -0.43 10.38
CA GLU A 114 11.34 0.26 9.16
C GLU A 114 9.92 0.79 9.32
N ILE A 115 9.61 1.85 8.60
CA ILE A 115 8.26 2.40 8.47
C ILE A 115 7.98 2.73 7.01
N ILE A 116 6.75 2.48 6.60
CA ILE A 116 6.13 3.12 5.45
C ILE A 116 4.81 3.75 5.87
N PHE A 117 4.52 4.95 5.39
CA PHE A 117 3.22 5.58 5.58
C PHE A 117 2.67 6.15 4.27
N PHE A 118 1.35 6.27 4.22
CA PHE A 118 0.60 6.78 3.09
C PHE A 118 -0.28 7.93 3.54
N THR A 119 -0.16 9.03 2.82
CA THR A 119 -1.01 10.22 2.95
C THR A 119 -1.50 10.64 1.57
N SER A 120 -2.27 11.71 1.50
CA SER A 120 -2.72 12.31 0.25
C SER A 120 -1.90 13.56 -0.06
N LYS A 121 -1.76 13.89 -1.35
CA LYS A 121 -1.01 15.06 -1.84
C LYS A 121 -1.79 16.35 -1.66
N ASP A 122 -3.05 16.34 -2.08
CA ASP A 122 -3.83 17.55 -2.32
C ASP A 122 -5.07 17.68 -1.40
N GLU A 123 -5.69 16.55 -1.03
CA GLU A 123 -6.89 16.50 -0.18
C GLU A 123 -6.65 15.69 1.09
N LEU A 124 -6.84 16.28 2.28
CA LEU A 124 -6.56 15.58 3.54
C LEU A 124 -7.58 14.45 3.78
N LEU A 125 -7.08 13.21 3.94
CA LEU A 125 -7.91 12.06 4.32
C LEU A 125 -8.60 12.32 5.66
N THR A 126 -9.92 12.12 5.70
CA THR A 126 -10.70 12.27 6.93
C THR A 126 -10.42 11.16 7.93
N LYS A 127 -10.74 11.41 9.21
CA LYS A 127 -10.62 10.41 10.29
C LYS A 127 -11.38 9.10 10.00
N THR A 128 -12.52 9.18 9.32
CA THR A 128 -13.33 8.00 8.97
C THR A 128 -12.67 7.19 7.84
N GLN A 129 -12.10 7.88 6.85
CA GLN A 129 -11.36 7.28 5.73
C GLN A 129 -10.07 6.58 6.19
N ILE A 130 -9.23 7.21 7.02
CA ILE A 130 -8.00 6.56 7.51
C ILE A 130 -8.29 5.32 8.38
N LYS A 131 -9.38 5.32 9.15
CA LYS A 131 -9.86 4.15 9.91
C LYS A 131 -10.40 3.04 9.01
N TYR A 132 -11.04 3.39 7.90
CA TYR A 132 -11.48 2.42 6.91
C TYR A 132 -10.25 1.72 6.30
N LEU A 133 -9.26 2.50 5.84
CA LEU A 133 -8.01 1.99 5.28
C LEU A 133 -7.22 1.11 6.27
N GLU A 134 -7.09 1.53 7.54
CA GLU A 134 -6.46 0.74 8.61
C GLU A 134 -7.16 -0.62 8.81
N SER A 135 -8.49 -0.61 8.97
CA SER A 135 -9.30 -1.83 9.14
C SER A 135 -9.16 -2.78 7.95
N ARG A 136 -9.21 -2.23 6.72
CA ARG A 136 -9.00 -2.99 5.48
C ARG A 136 -7.62 -3.62 5.39
N LEU A 137 -6.56 -2.87 5.67
CA LEU A 137 -5.18 -3.40 5.65
C LEU A 137 -4.96 -4.49 6.69
N ILE A 138 -5.49 -4.34 7.91
CA ILE A 138 -5.39 -5.37 8.95
C ILE A 138 -6.11 -6.65 8.52
N VAL A 139 -7.31 -6.56 7.97
CA VAL A 139 -8.05 -7.72 7.45
C VAL A 139 -7.29 -8.41 6.31
N MET A 140 -6.66 -7.65 5.41
CA MET A 140 -5.86 -8.22 4.32
C MET A 140 -4.58 -8.88 4.83
N ALA A 141 -3.86 -8.27 5.78
CA ALA A 141 -2.63 -8.83 6.33
C ALA A 141 -2.87 -10.13 7.13
N ILE A 142 -3.96 -10.18 7.92
CA ILE A 142 -4.39 -11.40 8.63
C ILE A 142 -4.76 -12.52 7.65
N LYS A 143 -5.36 -12.19 6.49
CA LYS A 143 -5.65 -13.17 5.44
C LYS A 143 -4.40 -13.68 4.74
N ALA A 144 -3.42 -12.80 4.47
CA ALA A 144 -2.17 -13.14 3.81
C ALA A 144 -1.31 -14.11 4.63
N LYS A 145 -1.28 -13.95 5.97
CA LYS A 145 -0.49 -14.81 6.91
C LYS A 145 1.01 -14.87 6.60
N THR A 146 1.53 -13.79 6.04
CA THR A 146 2.93 -13.62 5.63
C THR A 146 3.81 -12.96 6.69
N ALA A 147 3.21 -12.40 7.74
CA ALA A 147 3.90 -11.70 8.84
C ALA A 147 3.08 -11.79 10.15
N GLU A 148 3.75 -11.60 11.28
CA GLU A 148 3.10 -11.50 12.59
C GLU A 148 2.40 -10.14 12.73
N ILE A 149 1.06 -10.11 12.87
CA ILE A 149 0.32 -8.84 12.96
C ILE A 149 0.12 -8.44 14.42
N GLU A 150 0.92 -7.49 14.91
CA GLU A 150 0.99 -7.12 16.33
C GLU A 150 -0.35 -6.60 16.87
N ASN A 151 -1.10 -5.86 16.04
CA ASN A 151 -2.43 -5.37 16.37
C ASN A 151 -3.54 -6.06 15.54
N GLY A 152 -3.43 -7.37 15.36
CA GLY A 152 -4.39 -8.20 14.61
C GLY A 152 -5.83 -8.28 15.16
N ASN A 153 -6.17 -7.47 16.19
CA ASN A 153 -7.55 -7.27 16.60
C ASN A 153 -8.26 -6.42 15.54
N SER A 154 -9.09 -7.05 14.71
CA SER A 154 -9.82 -6.37 13.62
C SER A 154 -10.57 -5.12 14.11
N PRO A 155 -10.18 -3.90 13.68
CA PRO A 155 -10.93 -2.70 14.02
C PRO A 155 -12.31 -2.75 13.38
N SER A 156 -13.33 -2.29 14.11
CA SER A 156 -14.68 -2.15 13.56
C SER A 156 -14.66 -1.27 12.31
N LEU A 157 -15.00 -1.84 11.15
CA LEU A 157 -15.05 -1.11 9.89
C LEU A 157 -16.03 0.07 10.03
N PRO A 158 -15.60 1.33 9.84
CA PRO A 158 -16.49 2.47 9.95
C PRO A 158 -17.52 2.46 8.81
N ARG A 159 -18.69 3.06 9.06
CA ARG A 159 -19.68 3.29 8.01
C ARG A 159 -19.24 4.48 7.15
N LEU A 160 -19.19 4.25 5.85
CA LEU A 160 -18.93 5.22 4.79
C LEU A 160 -20.06 5.15 3.76
N HIS A 161 -20.23 6.19 2.93
CA HIS A 161 -21.12 6.12 1.79
C HIS A 161 -20.48 5.30 0.65
N GLU A 162 -21.29 4.83 -0.30
CA GLU A 162 -20.83 4.00 -1.42
C GLU A 162 -19.73 4.68 -2.26
N ALA A 163 -19.87 5.99 -2.51
CA ALA A 163 -18.85 6.80 -3.18
C ALA A 163 -17.53 6.86 -2.37
N ASP A 164 -17.61 7.16 -1.06
CA ASP A 164 -16.43 7.20 -0.19
C ASP A 164 -15.73 5.82 -0.13
N ILE A 165 -16.49 4.72 -0.18
CA ILE A 165 -15.94 3.36 -0.24
C ILE A 165 -15.19 3.16 -1.56
N SER A 166 -15.79 3.52 -2.70
CA SER A 166 -15.16 3.44 -4.01
C SER A 166 -13.82 4.19 -4.04
N ASP A 167 -13.80 5.42 -3.53
CA ASP A 167 -12.58 6.25 -3.47
C ASP A 167 -11.52 5.65 -2.53
N MET A 168 -11.92 5.07 -1.40
CA MET A 168 -11.00 4.41 -0.47
C MET A 168 -10.45 3.08 -0.99
N GLU A 169 -11.22 2.32 -1.78
CA GLU A 169 -10.70 1.12 -2.44
C GLU A 169 -9.70 1.47 -3.54
N TYR A 170 -9.98 2.51 -4.33
CA TYR A 170 -9.02 3.05 -5.30
C TYR A 170 -7.75 3.61 -4.63
N PHE A 171 -7.90 4.26 -3.46
CA PHE A 171 -6.76 4.66 -2.64
C PHE A 171 -5.96 3.42 -2.17
N LEU A 172 -6.64 2.39 -1.66
CA LEU A 172 -6.05 1.16 -1.16
C LEU A 172 -5.28 0.39 -2.25
N GLU A 173 -5.75 0.33 -3.50
CA GLU A 173 -4.98 -0.21 -4.62
C GLU A 173 -3.58 0.43 -4.76
N GLY A 174 -3.53 1.76 -4.70
CA GLY A 174 -2.27 2.50 -4.83
C GLY A 174 -1.35 2.32 -3.63
N VAL A 175 -1.92 2.13 -2.43
CA VAL A 175 -1.19 1.74 -1.21
C VAL A 175 -0.56 0.36 -1.39
N LEU A 176 -1.34 -0.65 -1.81
CA LEU A 176 -0.87 -2.02 -2.01
C LEU A 176 0.24 -2.10 -3.08
N ALA A 177 0.07 -1.37 -4.20
CA ALA A 177 1.08 -1.28 -5.26
C ALA A 177 2.40 -0.66 -4.78
N GLN A 178 2.38 0.28 -3.84
CA GLN A 178 3.60 0.90 -3.31
C GLN A 178 4.20 0.17 -2.12
N LEU A 179 3.41 -0.54 -1.31
CA LEU A 179 3.90 -1.48 -0.31
C LEU A 179 4.82 -2.52 -0.95
N CYS A 180 4.38 -3.09 -2.07
CA CYS A 180 5.20 -3.95 -2.92
C CYS A 180 6.55 -3.30 -3.29
N LEU A 181 6.52 -2.12 -3.91
CA LEU A 181 7.67 -1.57 -4.63
C LEU A 181 8.67 -0.84 -3.72
N LEU A 182 8.22 -0.32 -2.57
CA LEU A 182 9.06 0.46 -1.65
C LEU A 182 9.64 -0.35 -0.49
N LEU A 183 9.05 -1.52 -0.16
CA LEU A 183 9.57 -2.47 0.83
C LEU A 183 10.49 -3.53 0.23
N LEU A 184 10.83 -3.44 -1.06
CA LEU A 184 11.90 -4.27 -1.63
C LEU A 184 13.21 -3.99 -0.89
N PRO A 185 13.89 -5.02 -0.33
CA PRO A 185 15.21 -4.84 0.22
C PRO A 185 16.15 -4.42 -0.90
N GLY A 186 16.82 -3.27 -0.74
CA GLY A 186 17.96 -2.94 -1.58
C GLY A 186 19.09 -3.93 -1.27
N VAL A 187 19.66 -4.56 -2.29
CA VAL A 187 20.82 -5.45 -2.12
C VAL A 187 21.98 -4.60 -1.57
N PRO A 188 22.48 -4.83 -0.35
CA PRO A 188 23.54 -4.00 0.22
C PRO A 188 24.85 -4.15 -0.58
N PRO A 189 25.72 -3.12 -0.63
CA PRO A 189 26.91 -3.17 -1.47
C PRO A 189 27.92 -4.16 -0.90
N GLY A 190 28.17 -5.26 -1.63
CA GLY A 190 29.21 -6.25 -1.29
C GLY A 190 28.70 -7.61 -0.81
N GLU A 191 27.39 -7.90 -0.84
CA GLU A 191 26.89 -9.26 -0.60
C GLU A 191 26.54 -9.98 -1.91
N GLU A 192 27.38 -10.95 -2.28
CA GLU A 192 27.35 -11.65 -3.57
C GLU A 192 26.32 -12.81 -3.63
N ASN A 193 25.71 -13.18 -2.51
CA ASN A 193 24.79 -14.32 -2.38
C ASN A 193 23.47 -13.93 -1.69
N PHE A 194 22.77 -12.92 -2.20
CA PHE A 194 21.42 -12.59 -1.73
C PHE A 194 20.35 -13.45 -2.39
N SER A 195 19.67 -14.26 -1.58
CA SER A 195 18.39 -14.89 -1.96
C SER A 195 17.25 -13.91 -1.72
N PHE A 196 16.50 -13.55 -2.76
CA PHE A 196 15.27 -12.77 -2.59
C PHE A 196 14.15 -13.65 -2.04
N SER A 197 13.93 -13.59 -0.72
CA SER A 197 12.62 -13.94 -0.14
C SER A 197 11.59 -12.87 -0.55
N PHE A 198 10.99 -13.05 -1.73
CA PHE A 198 9.82 -12.30 -2.16
C PHE A 198 8.58 -12.73 -1.34
N HIS A 199 8.54 -12.37 -0.05
CA HIS A 199 7.36 -12.59 0.78
C HIS A 199 6.46 -11.35 0.73
N TRP A 200 5.30 -11.50 0.10
CA TRP A 200 4.42 -10.38 -0.23
C TRP A 200 3.40 -10.16 0.89
N TRP A 201 3.68 -9.22 1.79
CA TRP A 201 2.91 -8.94 3.01
C TRP A 201 1.39 -8.82 2.82
N LEU A 202 1.00 -8.34 1.64
CA LEU A 202 -0.33 -7.83 1.32
C LEU A 202 -0.73 -8.06 -0.14
N SER A 203 -0.08 -8.95 -0.89
CA SER A 203 -0.58 -9.38 -2.19
C SER A 203 -1.50 -10.57 -2.00
N PRO A 204 -2.81 -10.45 -2.25
CA PRO A 204 -3.55 -11.61 -2.70
C PRO A 204 -2.89 -12.14 -3.98
N THR A 205 -3.12 -13.41 -4.31
CA THR A 205 -2.86 -13.82 -5.68
C THR A 205 -3.82 -13.06 -6.60
N LEU A 206 -3.43 -12.77 -7.85
CA LEU A 206 -4.28 -12.01 -8.79
C LEU A 206 -5.67 -12.64 -9.04
N ALA A 207 -5.88 -13.90 -8.62
CA ALA A 207 -7.16 -14.59 -8.60
C ALA A 207 -8.17 -14.04 -7.56
N ASP A 208 -7.71 -13.44 -6.46
CA ASP A 208 -8.57 -13.02 -5.34
C ASP A 208 -9.17 -11.60 -5.50
N LEU A 209 -8.85 -10.91 -6.61
CA LEU A 209 -9.31 -9.55 -6.93
C LEU A 209 -10.43 -9.51 -8.00
N GLN A 210 -11.02 -10.65 -8.34
CA GLN A 210 -12.26 -10.69 -9.13
C GLN A 210 -13.48 -10.66 -8.22
N ILE A 211 -14.10 -9.48 -8.13
CA ILE A 211 -15.50 -9.25 -7.71
C ILE A 211 -16.17 -8.46 -8.84
#